data_AF-A0A192D6S8-F1
#
_entry.id   AF-A0A192D6S8-F1
#
_cell.length_a   1.000
_cell.length_b   1.000
_cell.length_c   1.000
_cell.angle_alpha   90.00
_cell.angle_beta   90.00
_cell.angle_gamma   90.00
#
_symmetry.space_group_name_H-M   'P 1'
#
loop_
_entity.id
_entity.type
_entity.pdbx_description
1 polymer ?
#
loop_
_entity_poly.entity_id
_entity_poly.type
_entity_poly.pdbx_seq_one_letter_code
_entity_poly.pdbx_strand_id
1 'polypeptide(L)'
;MAERLANMGSIGAGHFAAATAPSSVSADQAYLVALAEEELRRRKLRARFLPAQFFGEAAWSMLLDLYVSEFRKRPVATTSACIAAEVPASTALRWLDLLEQRSLVERYDSDQDRRVKFIRLSNEGRRALEAILRSY
;
A
#
# COMPACT_ATOMS: atom_id res chain seq x y z
N MET A 1 -28.96 57.21 -49.14
CA MET A 1 -28.76 57.41 -47.69
C MET A 1 -27.78 56.36 -47.21
N ALA A 2 -26.49 56.64 -47.36
CA ALA A 2 -25.36 55.80 -47.01
C ALA A 2 -24.47 56.58 -46.03
N GLU A 3 -23.98 55.95 -44.97
CA GLU A 3 -22.54 55.87 -44.65
C GLU A 3 -22.28 55.19 -43.29
N ARG A 4 -21.24 54.35 -43.29
CA ARG A 4 -20.61 53.71 -42.15
C ARG A 4 -19.47 54.61 -41.64
N LEU A 5 -19.18 54.58 -40.33
CA LEU A 5 -17.91 54.14 -39.72
C LEU A 5 -17.56 54.89 -38.41
N ALA A 6 -17.19 54.09 -37.40
CA ALA A 6 -16.07 54.24 -36.44
C ALA A 6 -16.04 55.46 -35.51
N ASN A 7 -15.52 55.45 -34.28
CA ASN A 7 -14.99 54.51 -33.28
C ASN A 7 -14.55 55.39 -32.07
N MET A 8 -14.13 54.78 -30.95
CA MET A 8 -13.51 55.32 -29.71
C MET A 8 -14.48 55.33 -28.52
N GLY A 9 -14.28 54.66 -27.38
CA GLY A 9 -13.14 53.89 -26.85
C GLY A 9 -13.07 54.09 -25.32
N SER A 10 -12.72 53.02 -24.58
CA SER A 10 -12.31 53.01 -23.14
C SER A 10 -13.46 53.07 -22.11
N ILE A 11 -13.55 52.35 -20.98
CA ILE A 11 -12.63 51.69 -20.02
C ILE A 11 -13.49 50.59 -19.33
N GLY A 12 -13.13 49.31 -19.23
CA GLY A 12 -12.13 48.75 -18.31
C GLY A 12 -12.67 48.52 -16.89
N ALA A 13 -13.11 47.31 -16.56
CA ALA A 13 -13.15 46.78 -15.18
C ALA A 13 -13.27 45.26 -15.21
N GLY A 14 -12.13 44.59 -15.33
CA GLY A 14 -12.04 43.15 -15.16
C GLY A 14 -12.45 42.74 -13.74
N HIS A 15 -13.53 41.98 -13.62
CA HIS A 15 -13.79 41.14 -12.45
C HIS A 15 -13.17 39.76 -12.70
N PHE A 16 -11.84 39.72 -12.77
CA PHE A 16 -11.05 38.50 -12.63
C PHE A 16 -9.93 38.79 -11.64
N ALA A 17 -10.27 38.87 -10.35
CA ALA A 17 -9.30 38.85 -9.27
C ALA A 17 -10.00 38.62 -7.92
N ALA A 18 -10.33 37.37 -7.65
CA ALA A 18 -10.12 36.81 -6.33
C ALA A 18 -9.63 35.38 -6.56
N ALA A 19 -8.38 35.28 -7.00
CA ALA A 19 -7.62 34.07 -6.81
C ALA A 19 -7.68 33.80 -5.30
N THR A 20 -8.45 32.79 -4.92
CA THR A 20 -8.55 32.29 -3.56
C THR A 20 -7.13 32.02 -3.10
N ALA A 21 -6.62 32.84 -2.18
CA ALA A 21 -5.33 32.63 -1.56
C ALA A 21 -5.27 31.19 -1.02
N PRO A 22 -4.14 30.48 -1.12
CA PRO A 22 -4.01 29.18 -0.47
C PRO A 22 -4.28 29.40 1.02
N SER A 23 -5.36 28.82 1.52
CA SER A 23 -5.71 28.81 2.93
C SER A 23 -4.49 28.29 3.70
N SER A 24 -3.96 29.12 4.60
CA SER A 24 -2.82 28.78 5.45
C SER A 24 -3.13 27.47 6.16
N VAL A 25 -2.43 26.41 5.77
CA VAL A 25 -2.54 25.07 6.36
C VAL A 25 -2.40 25.20 7.87
N SER A 26 -3.41 24.76 8.64
CA SER A 26 -3.31 24.76 10.10
C SER A 26 -2.18 23.84 10.56
N ALA A 27 -1.62 24.06 11.76
CA ALA A 27 -0.57 23.19 12.29
C ALA A 27 -0.99 21.71 12.32
N ASP A 28 -2.26 21.44 12.65
CA ASP A 28 -2.85 20.10 12.62
C ASP A 28 -2.88 19.52 11.20
N GLN A 29 -3.27 20.33 10.21
CA GLN A 29 -3.31 19.89 8.83
C GLN A 29 -1.89 19.65 8.28
N ALA A 30 -0.91 20.46 8.67
CA ALA A 30 0.49 20.24 8.31
C ALA A 30 1.03 18.92 8.90
N TYR A 31 0.65 18.61 10.15
CA TYR A 31 0.96 17.33 10.78
C TYR A 31 0.31 16.14 10.05
N LEU A 32 -0.98 16.25 9.70
CA LEU A 32 -1.68 15.20 8.95
C LEU A 32 -1.09 14.99 7.54
N VAL A 33 -0.66 16.06 6.88
CA VAL A 33 0.03 15.98 5.58
C VAL A 33 1.36 15.26 5.73
N ALA A 34 2.17 15.62 6.73
CA ALA A 34 3.44 14.93 6.98
C ALA A 34 3.26 13.44 7.26
N LEU A 35 2.23 13.07 8.03
CA LEU A 35 1.88 11.66 8.27
C LEU A 35 1.45 10.94 6.97
N ALA A 36 0.64 11.59 6.14
CA ALA A 36 0.21 11.02 4.86
C ALA A 36 1.37 10.84 3.87
N GLU A 37 2.31 11.79 3.83
CA GLU A 37 3.52 11.70 3.02
C GLU A 37 4.43 10.54 3.48
N GLU A 38 4.56 10.35 4.79
CA GLU A 38 5.31 9.25 5.37
C GLU A 38 4.68 7.89 5.05
N GLU A 39 3.34 7.75 5.15
CA GLU A 39 2.65 6.52 4.74
C GLU A 39 2.80 6.24 3.25
N LEU A 40 2.75 7.28 2.40
CA LEU A 40 3.01 7.13 0.98
C LEU A 40 4.47 6.70 0.70
N ARG A 41 5.43 7.23 1.47
CA ARG A 41 6.84 6.82 1.40
C ARG A 41 7.00 5.36 1.77
N ARG A 42 6.37 4.90 2.86
CA ARG A 42 6.35 3.49 3.29
C ARG A 42 5.76 2.58 2.21
N ARG A 43 4.62 2.97 1.63
CA ARG A 43 3.98 2.23 0.52
C ARG A 43 4.90 2.11 -0.70
N LYS A 44 5.57 3.21 -1.08
CA LYS A 44 6.55 3.20 -2.19
C LYS A 44 7.77 2.34 -1.87
N LEU A 45 8.24 2.35 -0.63
CA LEU A 45 9.35 1.50 -0.19
C LEU A 45 8.98 0.02 -0.28
N ARG A 46 7.79 -0.37 0.21
CA ARG A 46 7.28 -1.75 0.07
C ARG A 46 7.28 -2.21 -1.39
N ALA A 47 6.85 -1.35 -2.31
CA ALA A 47 6.82 -1.63 -3.74
C ALA A 47 8.21 -1.85 -4.39
N ARG A 48 9.32 -1.51 -3.72
CA ARG A 48 10.68 -1.82 -4.19
C ARG A 48 11.09 -3.27 -3.94
N PHE A 49 10.54 -3.87 -2.90
CA PHE A 49 10.86 -5.25 -2.49
C PHE A 49 9.75 -6.24 -2.88
N LEU A 50 8.52 -5.75 -3.02
CA LEU A 50 7.37 -6.51 -3.49
C LEU A 50 6.97 -5.96 -4.87
N PRO A 51 6.98 -6.78 -5.93
CA PRO A 51 6.60 -6.34 -7.28
C PRO A 51 5.24 -5.63 -7.29
N ALA A 52 5.03 -4.70 -8.22
CA ALA A 52 3.76 -3.99 -8.40
C ALA A 52 2.53 -4.93 -8.44
N GLN A 53 2.66 -6.15 -8.98
CA GLN A 53 1.55 -7.11 -8.92
C GLN A 53 1.11 -7.51 -7.51
N PHE A 54 1.86 -7.15 -6.45
CA PHE A 54 1.58 -7.35 -5.01
C PHE A 54 0.92 -6.15 -4.31
N PHE A 55 0.27 -5.25 -5.05
CA PHE A 55 -0.41 -4.06 -4.51
C PHE A 55 -1.63 -4.30 -3.61
N GLY A 56 -1.78 -5.50 -3.02
CA GLY A 56 -2.70 -5.70 -1.91
C GLY A 56 -1.98 -5.46 -0.60
N GLU A 57 -2.51 -4.57 0.25
CA GLU A 57 -2.24 -4.60 1.70
C GLU A 57 -2.34 -6.05 2.23
N ALA A 58 -3.18 -6.88 1.62
CA ALA A 58 -3.28 -8.33 1.82
C ALA A 58 -1.94 -9.10 1.89
N ALA A 59 -1.08 -9.01 0.85
CA ALA A 59 0.17 -9.77 0.83
C ALA A 59 1.14 -9.28 1.91
N TRP A 60 1.12 -7.96 2.18
CA TRP A 60 1.90 -7.36 3.24
C TRP A 60 1.41 -7.81 4.63
N SER A 61 0.09 -7.79 4.88
CA SER A 61 -0.52 -8.26 6.12
C SER A 61 -0.23 -9.74 6.38
N MET A 62 -0.26 -10.58 5.35
CA MET A 62 0.18 -11.98 5.45
C MET A 62 1.63 -12.10 5.91
N LEU A 63 2.55 -11.36 5.29
CA LEU A 63 3.97 -11.41 5.63
C LEU A 63 4.21 -10.95 7.07
N LEU A 64 3.52 -9.91 7.52
CA LEU A 64 3.58 -9.43 8.90
C LEU A 64 3.02 -10.44 9.90
N ASP A 65 1.86 -11.06 9.62
CA ASP A 65 1.27 -12.07 10.49
C ASP A 65 2.18 -13.31 10.61
N LEU A 66 2.77 -13.75 9.50
CA LEU A 66 3.75 -14.83 9.49
C LEU A 66 4.97 -14.49 10.34
N TYR A 67 5.53 -13.28 10.19
CA TYR A 67 6.66 -12.81 10.98
C TYR A 67 6.33 -12.82 12.47
N VAL A 68 5.22 -12.20 12.88
CA VAL A 68 4.78 -12.16 14.28
C VAL A 68 4.54 -13.56 14.84
N SER A 69 3.88 -14.42 14.07
CA SER A 69 3.56 -15.79 14.49
C SER A 69 4.83 -16.63 14.67
N GLU A 70 5.83 -16.42 13.83
CA GLU A 70 7.10 -17.12 13.93
C GLU A 70 7.84 -16.84 15.24
N PHE A 71 7.97 -15.57 15.62
CA PHE A 71 8.59 -15.18 16.90
C PHE A 71 7.74 -15.57 18.12
N ARG A 72 6.45 -15.81 17.93
CA ARG A 72 5.54 -16.39 18.93
C ARG A 72 5.53 -17.92 18.93
N LYS A 73 6.36 -18.58 18.11
CA LYS A 73 6.43 -20.04 17.95
C LYS A 73 5.07 -20.67 17.65
N ARG A 74 4.22 -19.95 16.89
CA ARG A 74 2.90 -20.39 16.48
C ARG A 74 2.92 -20.79 15.00
N PRO A 75 2.65 -22.06 14.65
CA PRO A 75 2.52 -22.46 13.26
C PRO A 75 1.28 -21.81 12.64
N VAL A 76 1.38 -21.37 11.37
CA VAL A 76 0.30 -20.66 10.66
C VAL A 76 -0.25 -21.57 9.57
N ALA A 77 -1.48 -22.05 9.73
CA ALA A 77 -2.15 -22.83 8.69
C ALA A 77 -2.52 -21.92 7.50
N THR A 78 -2.64 -22.49 6.30
CA THR A 78 -3.09 -21.75 5.09
C THR A 78 -4.37 -20.94 5.34
N THR A 79 -5.34 -21.50 6.06
CA THR A 79 -6.59 -20.82 6.41
C THR A 79 -6.36 -19.59 7.28
N SER A 80 -5.46 -19.68 8.27
CA SER A 80 -5.09 -18.55 9.13
C SER A 80 -4.36 -17.45 8.34
N ALA A 81 -3.44 -17.83 7.45
CA ALA A 81 -2.78 -16.87 6.57
C ALA A 81 -3.79 -16.15 5.66
N CYS A 82 -4.80 -16.86 5.15
CA CYS A 82 -5.86 -16.24 4.37
C CYS A 82 -6.70 -15.23 5.16
N ILE A 83 -6.95 -15.48 6.45
CA ILE A 83 -7.65 -14.53 7.33
C ILE A 83 -6.82 -13.26 7.52
N ALA A 84 -5.51 -13.40 7.75
CA ALA A 84 -4.59 -12.26 7.91
C ALA A 84 -4.51 -11.36 6.66
N ALA A 85 -4.92 -11.86 5.50
CA ALA A 85 -4.90 -11.10 4.26
C ALA A 85 -6.05 -10.09 4.11
N GLU A 86 -7.07 -10.16 4.97
CA GLU A 86 -8.23 -9.24 4.96
C GLU A 86 -8.96 -9.14 3.60
N VAL A 87 -8.90 -10.20 2.80
CA VAL A 87 -9.55 -10.32 1.50
C VAL A 87 -10.27 -11.65 1.38
N PRO A 88 -11.19 -11.83 0.40
CA PRO A 88 -11.83 -13.13 0.17
C PRO A 88 -10.81 -14.26 0.03
N ALA A 89 -11.12 -15.44 0.55
CA ALA A 89 -10.18 -16.56 0.64
C ALA A 89 -9.57 -16.97 -0.72
N SER A 90 -10.34 -16.92 -1.81
CA SER A 90 -9.84 -17.20 -3.17
C SER A 90 -8.79 -16.18 -3.63
N THR A 91 -8.96 -14.91 -3.26
CA THR A 91 -7.99 -13.84 -3.50
C THR A 91 -6.75 -14.03 -2.65
N ALA A 92 -6.92 -14.39 -1.37
CA ALA A 92 -5.82 -14.68 -0.46
C ALA A 92 -4.97 -15.87 -0.94
N LEU A 93 -5.60 -16.95 -1.43
CA LEU A 93 -4.88 -18.09 -2.00
C LEU A 93 -4.04 -17.69 -3.22
N ARG A 94 -4.58 -16.87 -4.13
CA ARG A 94 -3.80 -16.32 -5.24
C ARG A 94 -2.59 -15.53 -4.76
N TRP A 95 -2.75 -14.72 -3.70
CA TRP A 95 -1.62 -13.99 -3.10
C TRP A 95 -0.57 -14.93 -2.54
N LEU A 96 -1.01 -15.95 -1.82
CA LEU A 96 -0.11 -16.93 -1.22
C LEU A 96 0.66 -17.71 -2.29
N ASP A 97 0.02 -18.09 -3.39
CA ASP A 97 0.70 -18.72 -4.54
C ASP A 97 1.74 -17.79 -5.17
N LEU A 98 1.42 -16.50 -5.32
CA LEU A 98 2.38 -15.51 -5.83
C LEU A 98 3.57 -15.31 -4.87
N LEU A 99 3.33 -15.28 -3.55
CA LEU A 99 4.39 -15.17 -2.55
C LEU A 99 5.31 -16.40 -2.57
N GLU A 100 4.74 -17.59 -2.74
CA GLU A 100 5.48 -18.86 -2.86
C GLU A 100 6.32 -18.90 -4.15
N GLN A 101 5.74 -18.50 -5.29
CA GLN A 101 6.44 -18.39 -6.57
C GLN A 101 7.62 -17.40 -6.54
N ARG A 102 7.57 -16.41 -5.65
CA ARG A 102 8.65 -15.44 -5.42
C ARG A 102 9.61 -15.88 -4.32
N SER A 103 9.48 -17.10 -3.82
CA SER A 103 10.31 -17.63 -2.73
C SER A 103 10.30 -16.75 -1.48
N LEU A 104 9.21 -16.02 -1.21
CA LEU A 104 9.04 -15.22 0.00
C LEU A 104 8.43 -16.03 1.15
N VAL A 105 7.64 -17.04 0.80
CA VAL A 105 7.03 -17.98 1.75
C VAL A 105 7.22 -19.40 1.28
N GLU A 106 7.12 -20.35 2.21
CA GLU A 106 7.20 -21.78 1.95
C GLU A 106 6.00 -22.49 2.57
N ARG A 107 5.44 -23.46 1.84
CA ARG A 107 4.41 -24.37 2.35
C ARG A 107 5.04 -25.66 2.85
N TYR A 108 4.60 -26.16 3.99
CA TYR A 108 5.03 -27.44 4.53
C TYR A 108 3.87 -28.22 5.14
N ASP A 109 4.01 -29.54 5.19
CA ASP A 109 3.03 -30.44 5.78
C ASP A 109 3.09 -30.40 7.31
N SER A 110 1.92 -30.49 7.95
CA SER A 110 1.85 -30.77 9.38
C SER A 110 2.26 -32.21 9.65
N ASP A 111 3.12 -32.43 10.64
CA ASP A 111 3.49 -33.77 11.12
C ASP A 111 2.30 -34.53 11.72
N GLN A 112 1.29 -33.80 12.20
CA GLN A 112 0.09 -34.39 12.85
C GLN A 112 -1.03 -34.70 11.86
N ASP A 113 -1.19 -33.89 10.81
CA ASP A 113 -2.24 -34.08 9.80
C ASP A 113 -1.82 -33.53 8.43
N ARG A 114 -1.52 -34.42 7.48
CA ARG A 114 -1.11 -34.08 6.10
C ARG A 114 -2.17 -33.31 5.29
N ARG A 115 -3.40 -33.22 5.78
CA ARG A 115 -4.45 -32.37 5.19
C ARG A 115 -4.24 -30.89 5.53
N VAL A 116 -3.51 -30.62 6.61
CA VAL A 116 -3.19 -29.26 7.04
C VAL A 116 -1.84 -28.86 6.44
N LYS A 117 -1.88 -27.82 5.61
CA LYS A 117 -0.69 -27.15 5.11
C LYS A 117 -0.39 -25.94 6.00
N PHE A 118 0.84 -25.88 6.48
CA PHE A 118 1.38 -24.74 7.20
C PHE A 118 2.19 -23.86 6.25
N ILE A 119 2.27 -22.58 6.59
CA ILE A 119 2.97 -21.53 5.87
C ILE A 119 4.01 -20.94 6.81
N ARG A 120 5.21 -20.67 6.28
CA ARG A 120 6.25 -19.90 6.97
C ARG A 120 6.91 -18.92 6.03
N LEU A 121 7.57 -17.91 6.58
CA LEU A 121 8.50 -17.09 5.81
C LEU A 121 9.69 -17.93 5.36
N SER A 122 10.09 -17.76 4.11
CA SER A 122 11.40 -18.23 3.67
C SER A 122 12.49 -17.34 4.28
N ASN A 123 13.75 -17.76 4.16
CA ASN A 123 14.88 -16.93 4.55
C ASN A 123 14.94 -15.61 3.75
N GLU A 124 14.57 -15.64 2.47
CA GLU A 124 14.54 -14.46 1.61
C GLU A 124 13.41 -13.51 2.01
N GLY A 125 12.19 -14.04 2.22
CA GLY A 125 11.03 -13.25 2.63
C GLY A 125 11.24 -12.57 3.97
N ARG A 126 11.84 -13.28 4.94
CA ARG A 126 12.24 -12.68 6.22
C ARG A 126 13.23 -11.54 6.03
N ARG A 127 14.31 -11.76 5.29
CA ARG A 127 15.34 -10.72 5.07
C ARG A 127 14.76 -9.49 4.39
N ALA A 128 13.91 -9.67 3.37
CA ALA A 128 13.23 -8.58 2.70
C ALA A 128 12.33 -7.81 3.68
N LEU A 129 11.55 -8.53 4.50
CA LEU A 129 10.66 -7.93 5.47
C LEU A 129 11.41 -7.13 6.54
N GLU A 130 12.48 -7.69 7.09
CA GLU A 130 13.33 -6.99 8.07
C GLU A 130 13.99 -5.73 7.48
N ALA A 131 14.43 -5.78 6.21
CA ALA A 131 14.99 -4.61 5.54
C ALA A 131 13.97 -3.48 5.40
N ILE A 132 12.71 -3.81 5.08
CA ILE A 132 11.62 -2.84 5.01
C ILE A 132 11.31 -2.27 6.39
N LEU A 133 11.13 -3.13 7.40
CA LEU A 133 10.76 -2.71 8.76
C LEU A 133 11.82 -1.82 9.43
N ARG A 134 13.11 -2.05 9.15
CA ARG A 134 14.21 -1.21 9.64
C ARG A 134 14.28 0.18 8.97
N SER A 135 13.56 0.37 7.87
CA SER A 135 13.55 1.61 7.08
C SER A 135 12.35 2.53 7.37
N TYR A 136 11.51 2.12 8.34
CA TYR A 136 10.34 2.84 8.82
C TYR A 136 10.66 3.86 9.90
#